data_AF-A0A3M8APB9-F1
#
_entry.id   AF-A0A3M8APB9-F1
#
_cell.length_a   1.000
_cell.length_b   1.000
_cell.length_c   1.000
_cell.angle_alpha   90.00
_cell.angle_beta   90.00
_cell.angle_gamma   90.00
#
_symmetry.space_group_name_H-M   'P 1'
#
loop_
_entity.id
_entity.type
_entity.pdbx_description
1 polymer ?
#
loop_
_entity_poly.entity_id
_entity_poly.type
_entity_poly.pdbx_seq_one_letter_code
_entity_poly.pdbx_strand_id
1 'polypeptide(L)'
;MVVAPWPVWAQYALAQVTEWTMKVPLVAKAQVRMLAEGVTDAAPPAASVPDDLLPQRRFTAEQIRSALPEPGGFGWKDLRVSR
;
A
#
# COMPACT_ATOMS: atom_id res chain seq x y z
N MET A 1 -19.28 -4.55 -29.60
CA MET A 1 -18.30 -3.96 -28.66
C MET A 1 -16.99 -3.82 -29.40
N VAL A 2 -16.49 -2.59 -29.59
CA VAL A 2 -15.19 -2.37 -30.25
C VAL A 2 -14.14 -2.27 -29.17
N VAL A 3 -13.17 -3.19 -29.18
CA VAL A 3 -11.99 -3.13 -28.30
C VAL A 3 -10.84 -2.62 -29.16
N ALA A 4 -10.34 -1.43 -28.85
CA ALA A 4 -9.22 -0.80 -29.55
C ALA A 4 -8.01 -0.71 -28.61
N PRO A 5 -6.78 -0.87 -29.12
CA PRO A 5 -5.57 -0.72 -28.31
C PRO A 5 -5.49 0.70 -27.77
N TRP A 6 -5.38 0.82 -26.44
CA TRP A 6 -5.28 2.10 -25.75
C TRP A 6 -3.99 2.13 -24.91
N PRO A 7 -3.05 3.04 -25.18
CA PRO A 7 -1.74 3.03 -24.53
C PRO A 7 -1.82 3.40 -23.06
N VAL A 8 -0.95 2.79 -22.24
CA VAL A 8 -0.95 2.96 -20.77
C VAL A 8 -0.81 4.42 -20.34
N TRP A 9 0.03 5.21 -21.01
CA TRP A 9 0.19 6.64 -20.68
C TRP A 9 -1.12 7.44 -20.82
N ALA A 10 -1.98 7.08 -21.78
CA ALA A 10 -3.26 7.74 -21.97
C ALA A 10 -4.26 7.35 -20.87
N GLN A 11 -4.16 6.12 -20.34
CA GLN A 11 -4.93 5.69 -19.15
C GLN A 11 -4.50 6.47 -17.91
N TYR A 12 -3.20 6.70 -17.72
CA TYR A 12 -2.69 7.54 -16.64
C TYR A 12 -3.15 9.00 -16.76
N ALA A 13 -3.18 9.55 -17.98
CA ALA A 13 -3.69 10.91 -18.21
C ALA A 13 -5.18 11.01 -17.84
N LEU A 14 -6.00 10.03 -18.24
CA LEU A 14 -7.41 9.96 -17.86
C LEU A 14 -7.57 9.86 -16.33
N ALA A 15 -6.82 8.97 -15.70
CA ALA A 15 -6.83 8.81 -14.24
C ALA A 15 -6.48 10.13 -13.53
N GLN A 16 -5.44 10.82 -14.00
CA GLN A 16 -5.02 12.11 -13.44
C GLN A 16 -6.12 13.18 -13.52
N VAL A 17 -6.81 13.28 -14.66
CA VAL A 17 -7.92 14.23 -14.83
C VAL A 17 -9.03 13.88 -13.85
N THR A 18 -9.45 12.62 -13.78
CA THR A 18 -10.57 12.22 -12.91
C THR A 18 -10.25 12.34 -11.42
N GLU A 19 -9.01 12.08 -10.99
CA GLU A 19 -8.59 12.27 -9.60
C GLU A 19 -8.61 13.75 -9.19
N TRP A 20 -8.34 14.68 -10.11
CA TRP A 20 -8.42 16.10 -9.82
C TRP A 20 -9.85 16.64 -9.81
N THR A 21 -10.69 16.18 -10.74
CA THR A 21 -12.01 16.75 -10.95
C THR A 21 -13.12 16.05 -10.16
N MET A 22 -12.88 14.86 -9.61
CA MET A 22 -13.91 14.04 -8.99
C MET A 22 -13.55 13.67 -7.55
N LYS A 23 -14.55 13.66 -6.67
CA LYS A 23 -14.41 13.13 -5.31
C LYS A 23 -14.19 11.60 -5.31
N VAL A 24 -14.83 10.90 -6.24
CA VAL A 24 -14.65 9.47 -6.50
C VAL A 24 -14.26 9.34 -7.98
N PRO A 25 -12.99 9.04 -8.31
CA PRO A 25 -12.54 9.00 -9.69
C PRO A 25 -13.13 7.79 -10.44
N LEU A 26 -13.32 7.92 -11.76
CA LEU A 26 -13.73 6.79 -12.61
C LEU A 26 -12.64 5.71 -12.68
N VAL A 27 -11.38 6.14 -12.71
CA VAL A 27 -10.22 5.27 -12.66
C VAL A 27 -9.11 5.96 -11.88
N ALA A 28 -8.51 5.26 -10.92
CA ALA A 28 -7.36 5.77 -10.18
C ALA A 28 -6.05 5.37 -10.87
N LYS A 29 -5.00 6.17 -10.69
CA LYS A 29 -3.66 5.83 -11.18
C LYS A 29 -3.16 4.49 -10.63
N ALA A 30 -3.56 4.15 -9.40
CA ALA A 30 -3.30 2.85 -8.79
C ALA A 30 -3.93 1.70 -9.60
N GLN A 31 -5.18 1.85 -10.05
CA GLN A 31 -5.85 0.84 -10.87
C GLN A 31 -5.19 0.70 -12.24
N VAL A 32 -4.80 1.81 -12.88
CA VAL A 32 -4.05 1.78 -14.16
C VAL A 32 -2.74 1.02 -14.00
N ARG A 33 -2.01 1.27 -12.90
CA ARG A 33 -0.76 0.57 -12.59
C ARG A 33 -0.99 -0.93 -12.42
N MET A 34 -1.99 -1.33 -11.64
CA MET A 34 -2.34 -2.74 -11.44
C MET A 34 -2.61 -3.43 -12.77
N LEU A 35 -3.43 -2.82 -13.63
CA LEU A 35 -3.74 -3.39 -14.95
C LEU A 35 -2.49 -3.45 -15.87
N ALA A 36 -1.63 -2.43 -15.84
CA ALA A 36 -0.38 -2.41 -16.59
C ALA A 36 0.61 -3.47 -16.11
N GLU A 37 0.60 -3.80 -14.82
CA GLU A 37 1.36 -4.90 -14.22
C GLU A 37 0.71 -6.28 -14.46
N GLY A 38 -0.43 -6.34 -15.16
CA GLY A 38 -1.15 -7.58 -15.46
C GLY A 38 -2.03 -8.10 -14.32
N VAL A 39 -2.21 -7.32 -13.26
CA VAL A 39 -3.08 -7.64 -12.12
C VAL A 39 -4.53 -7.49 -12.57
N THR A 40 -5.08 -8.58 -13.08
CA THR A 40 -6.44 -8.66 -13.64
C THR A 40 -7.38 -9.49 -12.76
N ASP A 41 -6.82 -10.48 -12.07
CA ASP A 41 -7.54 -11.33 -11.13
C ASP A 41 -7.29 -10.92 -9.68
N ALA A 42 -8.29 -11.13 -8.82
CA ALA A 42 -8.10 -11.00 -7.39
C ALA A 42 -7.09 -12.04 -6.90
N ALA A 43 -6.07 -11.58 -6.17
CA ALA A 43 -5.16 -12.51 -5.51
C ALA A 43 -5.95 -13.41 -4.54
N PRO A 44 -5.64 -14.72 -4.50
CA PRO A 44 -6.24 -15.59 -3.50
C PRO A 44 -5.90 -15.11 -2.09
N PRO A 45 -6.71 -15.45 -1.07
CA PRO A 45 -6.35 -15.20 0.32
C PRO A 45 -4.94 -15.74 0.61
N ALA A 46 -4.15 -14.96 1.35
CA ALA A 46 -2.82 -15.39 1.75
C ALA A 46 -2.92 -16.70 2.56
N ALA A 47 -1.97 -17.61 2.34
CA ALA A 47 -1.87 -18.83 3.12
C ALA A 47 -1.61 -18.50 4.61
N SER A 48 -1.97 -19.43 5.49
CA SER A 48 -1.59 -19.35 6.89
C SER A 48 -0.07 -19.24 7.03
N VAL A 49 0.38 -18.40 7.95
CA VAL A 49 1.80 -18.25 8.27
C VAL A 49 2.35 -19.61 8.76
N PRO A 50 3.49 -20.08 8.23
CA PRO A 50 4.17 -21.28 8.72
C PRO A 50 4.46 -21.22 10.22
N ASP A 51 4.42 -22.36 10.91
CA ASP A 51 4.55 -22.43 12.38
C ASP A 51 5.87 -21.85 12.90
N ASP A 52 6.95 -21.96 12.14
CA ASP A 52 8.27 -21.42 12.45
C ASP A 52 8.37 -19.89 12.29
N LEU A 53 7.46 -19.31 11.50
CA LEU A 53 7.32 -17.86 11.32
C LEU A 53 6.25 -17.25 12.22
N LEU A 54 5.53 -18.06 13.01
CA LEU A 54 4.57 -17.53 13.96
C LEU A 54 5.29 -16.68 15.02
N PRO A 55 4.72 -15.52 15.39
CA PRO A 55 5.30 -14.67 16.41
C PRO A 55 5.34 -15.42 17.75
N GLN A 56 6.55 -15.78 18.19
CA GLN A 56 6.75 -16.43 19.49
C GLN A 56 6.58 -15.44 20.65
N ARG A 57 6.82 -14.15 20.39
CA ARG A 57 6.72 -13.09 21.38
C ARG A 57 5.28 -12.60 21.50
N ARG A 58 4.70 -12.73 22.70
CA ARG A 58 3.33 -12.30 22.98
C ARG A 58 3.20 -10.77 22.94
N PHE A 59 2.14 -10.26 22.31
CA PHE A 59 1.87 -8.83 22.26
C PHE A 59 1.17 -8.33 23.54
N THR A 60 1.91 -8.29 24.66
CA THR A 60 1.37 -7.85 25.97
C THR A 60 1.61 -6.36 26.20
N ALA A 61 0.74 -5.74 27.00
CA ALA A 61 0.88 -4.32 27.35
C ALA A 61 2.23 -3.99 28.03
N GLU A 62 2.72 -4.89 28.89
CA GLU A 62 4.01 -4.75 29.55
C GLU A 62 5.17 -4.77 28.53
N GLN A 63 5.15 -5.71 27.58
CA GLN A 63 6.17 -5.78 26.54
C GLN A 63 6.15 -4.55 25.62
N ILE A 64 4.96 -4.06 25.27
CA ILE A 64 4.81 -2.82 24.49
C ILE A 64 5.46 -1.67 25.25
N ARG A 65 5.11 -1.47 26.53
CA ARG A 65 5.67 -0.38 27.34
C ARG A 65 7.19 -0.47 27.47
N SER A 66 7.74 -1.68 27.62
CA SER A 66 9.19 -1.88 27.72
C SER A 66 9.96 -1.55 26.43
N ALA A 67 9.29 -1.60 25.27
CA ALA A 67 9.90 -1.33 23.98
C ALA A 67 9.74 0.13 23.52
N LEU A 68 8.93 0.92 24.23
CA LEU A 68 8.77 2.34 23.93
C LEU A 68 10.00 3.13 24.42
N PRO A 69 10.42 4.16 23.67
CA PRO A 69 11.43 5.10 24.17
C PRO A 69 10.92 5.81 25.43
N GLU A 70 11.84 6.43 26.17
CA GLU A 70 11.45 7.28 27.30
C GLU A 70 10.44 8.35 26.85
N PRO A 71 9.42 8.66 27.67
CA PRO A 71 8.43 9.66 27.32
C PRO A 71 9.08 11.00 26.98
N GLY A 72 8.83 11.48 25.76
CA GLY A 72 9.42 12.70 25.23
C GLY A 72 8.78 13.14 23.93
N GLY A 73 9.08 14.37 23.51
CA GLY A 73 8.67 14.88 22.20
C GLY A 73 9.54 14.33 21.07
N PHE A 74 9.00 14.30 19.86
CA PHE A 74 9.74 13.93 18.65
C PHE A 74 10.79 15.00 18.32
N GLY A 75 12.03 14.59 18.05
CA GLY A 75 13.14 15.47 17.74
C GLY A 75 13.98 15.01 16.55
N TRP A 76 15.06 15.75 16.28
CA TRP A 76 15.98 15.46 15.16
C TRP A 76 16.61 14.07 15.23
N LYS A 77 16.75 13.49 16.43
CA LYS A 77 17.30 12.14 16.63
C LYS A 77 16.34 11.03 16.23
N ASP A 78 15.05 11.32 16.10
CA ASP A 78 14.03 10.35 15.69
C ASP A 78 13.88 10.26 14.17
N LEU A 79 14.52 11.17 13.43
CA LEU A 79 14.57 11.13 11.97
C LEU A 79 15.41 9.94 11.52
N ARG A 80 14.74 8.92 10.97
CA ARG A 80 15.39 7.80 10.30
C ARG A 80 15.56 8.11 8.82
N VAL A 81 16.79 8.34 8.39
CA VAL A 81 17.12 8.42 6.96
C VAL A 81 17.53 7.03 6.51
N SER A 82 16.68 6.37 5.72
CA SER A 82 17.03 5.11 5.05
C SER A 82 18.08 5.37 3.99
N ARG A 83 19.15 4.57 3.99
CA ARG A 83 20.18 4.57 2.94
C ARG A 83 19.75 3.70 1.77
#